data_AF-A0A7Y6TQ74-F1
#
_entry.id   AF-A0A7Y6TQ74-F1
#
_cell.length_a   1.000
_cell.length_b   1.000
_cell.length_c   1.000
_cell.angle_alpha   90.00
_cell.angle_beta   90.00
_cell.angle_gamma   90.00
#
_symmetry.space_group_name_H-M   'P 1'
#
loop_
_entity.id
_entity.type
_entity.pdbx_description
1 polymer ?
#
loop_
_entity_poly.entity_id
_entity_poly.type
_entity_poly.pdbx_seq_one_letter_code
_entity_poly.pdbx_strand_id
1 'polypeptide(L)'
;MTGKGFKMTESNTGNLVHDRKLLFISSDIKSSFLAARIEQGLAPNIAMELIEIYKDLGVDLKKDIIPESKLEVLFGRSLNSQGTKEKILYTSLTTNKKVISLYHYKLQNGREGYFNKEGISLKDDGKAFIKPLNGGNYRISSQFGNRKHPIRGKIAFHKGIDYAAKPGTPIFATAEGIIEYIGNNRGYGKYIKIKHKNGYSTCYAHVSGFSSDVKLGSRVRQGQVIAYVGSTGVATGPHLHYEVIYNGKHVDPLTIPYKSEMRLFGHELREFKLFISKIDETLNRESSSDKKV
;
A
#
# COMPACT_ATOMS: atom_id res chain seq x y z
N MET A 1 -15.99 -39.88 -13.26
CA MET A 1 -15.48 -39.10 -14.41
C MET A 1 -14.16 -38.47 -13.99
N THR A 2 -13.08 -38.98 -14.55
CA THR A 2 -11.67 -38.71 -14.23
C THR A 2 -11.24 -37.36 -14.82
N GLY A 3 -10.90 -36.40 -13.96
CA GLY A 3 -10.43 -35.06 -14.34
C GLY A 3 -8.99 -35.09 -14.85
N LYS A 4 -8.75 -34.45 -15.99
CA LYS A 4 -7.47 -34.36 -16.70
C LYS A 4 -6.38 -33.67 -15.87
N GLY A 5 -5.26 -34.38 -15.67
CA GLY A 5 -3.87 -33.96 -15.90
C GLY A 5 -3.30 -32.75 -15.16
N PHE A 6 -2.67 -33.01 -14.00
CA PHE A 6 -1.66 -32.16 -13.37
C PHE A 6 -0.33 -32.24 -14.16
N LYS A 7 0.32 -31.11 -14.47
CA LYS A 7 1.69 -31.07 -15.02
C LYS A 7 2.53 -30.04 -14.24
N MET A 8 3.39 -30.53 -13.37
CA MET A 8 4.53 -29.78 -12.83
C MET A 8 5.70 -29.98 -13.78
N THR A 9 6.23 -28.91 -14.38
CA THR A 9 7.56 -28.95 -14.97
C THR A 9 8.58 -28.63 -13.89
N GLU A 10 9.16 -29.67 -13.30
CA GLU A 10 10.43 -29.54 -12.59
C GLU A 10 11.54 -29.35 -13.63
N SER A 11 11.74 -28.12 -14.10
CA SER A 11 12.96 -27.82 -14.84
C SER A 11 14.12 -27.74 -13.84
N ASN A 12 14.93 -28.80 -13.79
CA ASN A 12 16.18 -28.80 -13.04
C ASN A 12 17.26 -28.07 -13.85
N THR A 13 17.02 -26.79 -14.18
CA THR A 13 18.01 -25.98 -14.89
C THR A 13 18.66 -25.01 -13.91
N GLY A 14 19.95 -25.25 -13.63
CA GLY A 14 20.78 -24.49 -12.69
C GLY A 14 21.08 -23.07 -13.17
N ASN A 15 20.07 -22.20 -13.21
CA ASN A 15 20.26 -20.76 -13.38
C ASN A 15 19.95 -20.04 -12.07
N LEU A 16 21.02 -19.85 -11.31
CA LEU A 16 21.07 -19.19 -10.01
C LEU A 16 20.89 -17.68 -10.20
N VAL A 17 19.72 -17.12 -9.85
CA VAL A 17 19.68 -15.72 -9.42
C VAL A 17 19.94 -15.73 -7.92
N HIS A 18 21.23 -15.81 -7.55
CA HIS A 18 21.72 -15.95 -6.16
C HIS A 18 21.15 -17.18 -5.43
N ASP A 19 21.85 -18.33 -5.48
CA ASP A 19 21.59 -19.53 -4.64
C ASP A 19 20.13 -20.04 -4.58
N ARG A 20 19.32 -19.72 -5.60
CA ARG A 20 17.89 -20.05 -5.64
C ARG A 20 17.56 -20.83 -6.89
N LYS A 21 16.87 -21.96 -6.72
CA LYS A 21 16.19 -22.69 -7.80
C LYS A 21 14.89 -21.96 -8.14
N LEU A 22 14.68 -21.65 -9.41
CA LEU A 22 13.43 -21.04 -9.89
C LEU A 22 12.41 -22.14 -10.19
N LEU A 23 11.16 -21.90 -9.81
CA LEU A 23 10.03 -22.81 -10.01
C LEU A 23 8.86 -22.02 -10.57
N PHE A 24 8.28 -22.52 -11.66
CA PHE A 24 7.12 -21.93 -12.33
C PHE A 24 5.94 -22.89 -12.25
N ILE A 25 4.76 -22.35 -11.93
CA ILE A 25 3.52 -23.10 -11.85
C ILE A 25 2.45 -22.36 -12.64
N SER A 26 1.77 -23.07 -13.52
CA SER A 26 0.66 -22.58 -14.34
C SER A 26 -0.50 -23.57 -14.21
N SER A 27 -1.62 -23.14 -13.63
CA SER A 27 -2.75 -24.04 -13.36
C SER A 27 -4.08 -23.33 -13.46
N ASP A 28 -5.09 -24.05 -13.96
CA ASP A 28 -6.49 -23.67 -13.77
C ASP A 28 -6.81 -23.69 -12.27
N ILE A 29 -7.62 -22.72 -11.80
CA ILE A 29 -7.87 -22.52 -10.37
C ILE A 29 -9.33 -22.69 -10.00
N LYS A 30 -9.57 -23.42 -8.91
CA LYS A 30 -10.84 -23.46 -8.18
C LYS A 30 -10.67 -22.81 -6.80
N SER A 31 -11.75 -22.32 -6.20
CA SER A 31 -11.70 -21.51 -4.98
C SER A 31 -11.47 -22.30 -3.66
N SER A 32 -11.52 -23.65 -3.64
CA SER A 32 -11.65 -24.45 -2.41
C SER A 32 -10.45 -24.47 -1.42
N PHE A 33 -9.29 -23.93 -1.80
CA PHE A 33 -8.34 -23.11 -1.00
C PHE A 33 -7.05 -23.01 -1.82
N LEU A 34 -7.16 -22.24 -2.92
CA LEU A 34 -6.16 -22.06 -3.98
C LEU A 34 -5.56 -23.38 -4.50
N ALA A 35 -6.37 -24.21 -5.17
CA ALA A 35 -7.14 -25.22 -4.45
C ALA A 35 -6.20 -26.36 -4.07
N ALA A 36 -6.17 -26.66 -2.76
CA ALA A 36 -5.22 -27.50 -2.03
C ALA A 36 -3.73 -27.22 -2.32
N ARG A 37 -3.41 -25.93 -2.45
CA ARG A 37 -2.07 -25.34 -2.69
C ARG A 37 -1.34 -26.04 -3.76
N ILE A 38 -1.92 -25.86 -4.94
CA ILE A 38 -1.14 -26.12 -6.13
C ILE A 38 -0.68 -27.60 -6.02
N GLU A 39 -1.66 -28.40 -5.59
CA GLU A 39 -1.60 -29.68 -4.86
C GLU A 39 -0.18 -30.19 -4.58
N GLN A 40 0.49 -29.40 -3.72
CA GLN A 40 1.79 -29.58 -3.05
C GLN A 40 3.06 -29.09 -3.78
N GLY A 41 2.93 -28.37 -4.89
CA GLY A 41 4.03 -27.63 -5.50
C GLY A 41 4.39 -26.30 -4.80
N LEU A 42 3.56 -25.80 -3.87
CA LEU A 42 3.79 -24.54 -3.15
C LEU A 42 3.79 -24.72 -1.63
N ALA A 43 4.72 -24.01 -0.96
CA ALA A 43 4.71 -23.93 0.48
C ALA A 43 3.51 -23.11 1.02
N PRO A 44 3.01 -23.43 2.22
CA PRO A 44 1.86 -22.74 2.82
C PRO A 44 2.00 -21.22 2.90
N ASN A 45 3.20 -20.71 3.16
CA ASN A 45 3.47 -19.27 3.26
C ASN A 45 3.29 -18.55 1.91
N ILE A 46 3.76 -19.13 0.80
CA ILE A 46 3.58 -18.56 -0.54
C ILE A 46 2.10 -18.51 -0.90
N ALA A 47 1.42 -19.60 -0.59
CA ALA A 47 -0.01 -19.73 -0.78
C ALA A 47 -0.80 -18.65 -0.01
N MET A 48 -0.47 -18.41 1.25
CA MET A 48 -1.08 -17.34 2.05
C MET A 48 -0.78 -15.96 1.47
N GLU A 49 0.46 -15.70 1.08
CA GLU A 49 0.87 -14.44 0.45
C GLU A 49 0.07 -14.15 -0.83
N LEU A 50 -0.15 -15.14 -1.68
CA LEU A 50 -0.99 -14.99 -2.89
C LEU A 50 -2.44 -14.60 -2.55
N ILE A 51 -3.03 -15.22 -1.52
CA ILE A 51 -4.40 -14.86 -1.09
C ILE A 51 -4.45 -13.40 -0.67
N GLU A 52 -3.50 -12.96 0.15
CA GLU A 52 -3.44 -11.60 0.67
C GLU A 52 -3.29 -10.61 -0.47
N ILE A 53 -2.35 -10.86 -1.40
CA ILE A 53 -2.14 -10.03 -2.59
C ILE A 53 -3.45 -9.83 -3.36
N TYR A 54 -4.16 -10.90 -3.72
CA TYR A 54 -5.36 -10.77 -4.55
C TYR A 54 -6.55 -10.19 -3.79
N LYS A 55 -6.69 -10.48 -2.48
CA LYS A 55 -7.71 -9.83 -1.65
C LYS A 55 -7.49 -8.32 -1.56
N ASP A 56 -6.26 -7.86 -1.38
CA ASP A 56 -5.91 -6.44 -1.31
C ASP A 56 -6.18 -5.71 -2.65
N LEU A 57 -6.21 -6.46 -3.74
CA LEU A 57 -6.59 -6.00 -5.08
C LEU A 57 -8.11 -6.01 -5.33
N GLY A 58 -8.90 -6.34 -4.32
CA GLY A 58 -10.36 -6.40 -4.37
C GLY A 58 -10.90 -7.62 -5.10
N VAL A 59 -10.11 -8.68 -5.25
CA VAL A 59 -10.58 -9.95 -5.82
C VAL A 59 -11.29 -10.74 -4.72
N ASP A 60 -12.58 -11.03 -4.93
CA ASP A 60 -13.31 -11.98 -4.11
C ASP A 60 -13.06 -13.38 -4.66
N LEU A 61 -12.06 -14.09 -4.12
CA LEU A 61 -11.63 -15.42 -4.59
C LEU A 61 -12.76 -16.48 -4.56
N LYS A 62 -13.88 -16.23 -3.88
CA LYS A 62 -15.04 -17.14 -3.91
C LYS A 62 -15.98 -16.84 -5.07
N LYS A 63 -16.08 -15.58 -5.49
CA LYS A 63 -17.06 -15.11 -6.49
C LYS A 63 -16.45 -14.82 -7.87
N ASP A 64 -15.19 -14.39 -7.89
CA ASP A 64 -14.51 -13.94 -9.11
C ASP A 64 -13.81 -15.10 -9.85
N ILE A 65 -13.61 -16.23 -9.17
CA ILE A 65 -13.01 -17.43 -9.74
C ILE A 65 -14.08 -18.25 -10.46
N ILE A 66 -13.86 -18.45 -11.76
CA ILE A 66 -14.69 -19.25 -12.70
C ILE A 66 -13.88 -20.44 -13.23
N PRO A 67 -14.51 -21.45 -13.88
CA PRO A 67 -13.80 -22.62 -14.40
C PRO A 67 -12.60 -22.32 -15.31
N GLU A 68 -12.64 -21.21 -16.04
CA GLU A 68 -11.58 -20.74 -16.95
C GLU A 68 -10.53 -19.85 -16.27
N SER A 69 -10.67 -19.61 -14.96
CA SER A 69 -9.69 -18.84 -14.20
C SER A 69 -8.37 -19.59 -14.11
N LYS A 70 -7.28 -18.86 -14.30
CA LYS A 70 -5.92 -19.41 -14.35
C LYS A 70 -5.00 -18.65 -13.40
N LEU A 71 -4.19 -19.37 -12.64
CA LEU A 71 -3.14 -18.81 -11.79
C LEU A 71 -1.77 -19.22 -12.33
N GLU A 72 -0.87 -18.24 -12.42
CA GLU A 72 0.53 -18.44 -12.74
C GLU A 72 1.39 -17.87 -11.62
N VAL A 73 2.44 -18.59 -11.22
CA VAL A 73 3.34 -18.19 -10.13
C VAL A 73 4.77 -18.60 -10.48
N LEU A 74 5.69 -17.63 -10.50
CA LEU A 74 7.12 -17.89 -10.52
C LEU A 74 7.69 -17.54 -9.15
N PHE A 75 8.44 -18.44 -8.54
CA PHE A 75 9.05 -18.24 -7.23
C PHE A 75 10.45 -18.85 -7.18
N GLY A 76 11.31 -18.24 -6.36
CA GLY A 76 12.64 -18.77 -6.08
C GLY A 76 12.67 -19.53 -4.76
N ARG A 77 13.32 -20.69 -4.73
CA ARG A 77 13.52 -21.56 -3.56
C ARG A 77 15.02 -21.67 -3.24
N SER A 78 15.45 -21.28 -2.04
CA SER A 78 16.81 -21.57 -1.52
C SER A 78 16.74 -22.43 -0.27
N LEU A 79 17.72 -23.30 -0.06
CA LEU A 79 17.94 -23.96 1.22
C LEU A 79 18.96 -23.17 2.05
N ASN A 80 18.69 -22.98 3.33
CA ASN A 80 19.66 -22.48 4.30
C ASN A 80 19.64 -23.36 5.56
N SER A 81 20.51 -23.05 6.54
CA SER A 81 20.59 -23.76 7.83
C SER A 81 19.29 -23.72 8.66
N GLN A 82 18.33 -22.88 8.29
CA GLN A 82 17.04 -22.68 8.98
C GLN A 82 15.87 -23.30 8.19
N GLY A 83 16.13 -23.93 7.04
CA GLY A 83 15.14 -24.60 6.20
C GLY A 83 15.04 -24.02 4.78
N THR A 84 13.91 -24.28 4.12
CA THR A 84 13.63 -23.83 2.76
C THR A 84 13.01 -22.44 2.78
N LYS A 85 13.65 -21.47 2.12
CA LYS A 85 13.11 -20.12 1.92
C LYS A 85 12.60 -19.95 0.50
N GLU A 86 11.32 -19.62 0.38
CA GLU A 86 10.66 -19.34 -0.89
C GLU A 86 10.31 -17.86 -1.02
N LYS A 87 10.36 -17.33 -2.24
CA LYS A 87 9.97 -15.94 -2.53
C LYS A 87 9.28 -15.86 -3.89
N ILE A 88 8.05 -15.35 -3.93
CA ILE A 88 7.34 -15.05 -5.18
C ILE A 88 8.13 -13.97 -5.93
N LEU A 89 8.40 -14.22 -7.20
CA LEU A 89 9.01 -13.27 -8.14
C LEU A 89 7.97 -12.70 -9.11
N TYR A 90 6.99 -13.51 -9.49
CA TYR A 90 5.88 -13.11 -10.34
C TYR A 90 4.61 -13.91 -10.00
N THR A 91 3.46 -13.27 -10.15
CA THR A 91 2.18 -13.98 -10.18
C THR A 91 1.19 -13.34 -11.15
N SER A 92 0.36 -14.16 -11.79
CA SER A 92 -0.76 -13.72 -12.61
C SER A 92 -2.03 -14.47 -12.23
N LEU A 93 -3.15 -13.76 -12.11
CA LEU A 93 -4.47 -14.35 -11.91
C LEU A 93 -5.42 -13.83 -13.00
N THR A 94 -5.92 -14.76 -13.79
CA THR A 94 -7.02 -14.52 -14.72
C THR A 94 -8.33 -14.86 -14.02
N THR A 95 -9.24 -13.89 -13.96
CA THR A 95 -10.61 -14.06 -13.41
C THR A 95 -11.65 -13.78 -14.49
N ASN A 96 -12.93 -13.91 -14.15
CA ASN A 96 -14.04 -13.51 -15.02
C ASN A 96 -14.05 -12.03 -15.41
N LYS A 97 -13.39 -11.17 -14.62
CA LYS A 97 -13.42 -9.72 -14.77
C LYS A 97 -12.16 -9.16 -15.42
N LYS A 98 -10.99 -9.71 -15.08
CA LYS A 98 -9.69 -9.12 -15.43
C LYS A 98 -8.54 -10.13 -15.32
N VAL A 99 -7.45 -9.82 -16.00
CA VAL A 99 -6.14 -10.42 -15.78
C VAL A 99 -5.31 -9.48 -14.92
N ILE A 100 -4.75 -9.98 -13.82
CA ILE A 100 -3.87 -9.21 -12.93
C ILE A 100 -2.52 -9.88 -12.91
N SER A 101 -1.48 -9.18 -13.39
CA SER A 101 -0.10 -9.69 -13.36
C SER A 101 0.79 -8.76 -12.54
N LEU A 102 1.60 -9.36 -11.67
CA LEU A 102 2.42 -8.67 -10.68
C LEU A 102 3.84 -9.23 -10.62
N TYR A 103 4.80 -8.33 -10.52
CA TYR A 103 6.23 -8.60 -10.40
C TYR A 103 6.70 -8.13 -9.02
N HIS A 104 7.33 -9.02 -8.25
CA HIS A 104 7.94 -8.67 -6.98
C HIS A 104 9.31 -8.05 -7.21
N TYR A 105 9.42 -6.75 -7.00
CA TYR A 105 10.62 -5.98 -7.29
C TYR A 105 11.13 -5.26 -6.04
N LYS A 106 12.45 -5.33 -5.84
CA LYS A 106 13.16 -4.61 -4.79
C LYS A 106 13.77 -3.34 -5.37
N LEU A 107 13.33 -2.20 -4.84
CA LEU A 107 13.77 -0.86 -5.21
C LEU A 107 15.19 -0.62 -4.72
N GLN A 108 15.88 0.36 -5.32
CA GLN A 108 17.24 0.74 -4.92
C GLN A 108 17.36 1.17 -3.45
N ASN A 109 16.30 1.74 -2.88
CA ASN A 109 16.26 2.15 -1.47
C ASN A 109 16.04 0.98 -0.49
N GLY A 110 15.97 -0.26 -0.99
CA GLY A 110 15.80 -1.46 -0.19
C GLY A 110 14.35 -1.88 0.07
N ARG A 111 13.35 -1.02 -0.22
CA ARG A 111 11.94 -1.40 -0.17
C ARG A 111 11.61 -2.39 -1.27
N GLU A 112 10.64 -3.25 -1.03
CA GLU A 112 10.16 -4.22 -2.02
C GLU A 112 8.64 -4.22 -2.09
N GLY A 113 8.11 -4.55 -3.26
CA GLY A 113 6.68 -4.50 -3.51
C GLY A 113 6.28 -5.21 -4.81
N TYR A 114 4.98 -5.29 -5.06
CA TYR A 114 4.42 -5.94 -6.23
C TYR A 114 3.92 -4.90 -7.22
N PHE A 115 4.52 -4.89 -8.40
CA PHE A 115 4.24 -3.91 -9.45
C PHE A 115 3.66 -4.59 -10.67
N ASN A 116 2.72 -3.95 -11.37
CA ASN A 116 2.31 -4.40 -12.69
C ASN A 116 3.39 -4.10 -13.74
N LYS A 117 3.16 -4.53 -14.99
CA LYS A 117 4.12 -4.33 -16.08
C LYS A 117 4.42 -2.85 -16.35
N GLU A 118 3.53 -1.92 -16.01
CA GLU A 118 3.74 -0.47 -16.12
C GLU A 118 4.58 0.13 -14.98
N GLY A 119 4.95 -0.66 -13.96
CA GLY A 119 5.66 -0.18 -12.78
C GLY A 119 4.75 0.47 -11.76
N ILE A 120 3.46 0.11 -11.73
CA ILE A 120 2.49 0.60 -10.74
C ILE A 120 2.36 -0.45 -9.65
N SER A 121 2.65 -0.09 -8.41
CA SER A 121 2.39 -0.95 -7.26
C SER A 121 0.89 -1.09 -7.10
N LEU A 122 0.40 -2.32 -7.22
CA LEU A 122 -0.99 -2.62 -6.95
C LEU A 122 -1.19 -3.15 -5.52
N LYS A 123 -0.09 -3.54 -4.85
CA LYS A 123 -0.05 -3.83 -3.42
C LYS A 123 0.04 -2.51 -2.67
N ASP A 124 -0.97 -2.27 -1.84
CA ASP A 124 -1.10 -1.16 -0.91
C ASP A 124 -0.03 -1.31 0.19
N ASP A 125 1.20 -0.88 -0.07
CA ASP A 125 2.31 -0.95 0.90
C ASP A 125 2.31 0.21 1.90
N GLY A 126 1.21 0.95 1.97
CA GLY A 126 1.04 1.99 2.94
C GLY A 126 -0.16 2.82 2.57
N LYS A 127 -1.29 2.48 3.17
CA LYS A 127 -2.21 3.44 3.76
C LYS A 127 -1.93 4.89 3.29
N ALA A 128 -2.60 5.39 2.25
CA ALA A 128 -2.39 6.72 1.68
C ALA A 128 -2.25 7.80 2.74
N PHE A 129 -3.00 7.68 3.85
CA PHE A 129 -2.89 8.54 5.03
C PHE A 129 -3.04 7.76 6.35
N ILE A 130 -1.97 7.46 7.09
CA ILE A 130 -2.11 6.93 8.46
C ILE A 130 -2.87 7.91 9.37
N LYS A 131 -3.29 7.45 10.56
CA LYS A 131 -3.89 8.36 11.54
C LYS A 131 -2.84 9.38 12.05
N PRO A 132 -3.21 10.65 12.26
CA PRO A 132 -2.26 11.69 12.68
C PRO A 132 -1.84 11.58 14.15
N LEU A 133 -2.55 10.77 14.95
CA LEU A 133 -2.26 10.48 16.36
C LEU A 133 -2.28 8.95 16.60
N ASN A 134 -1.42 8.48 17.50
CA ASN A 134 -1.27 7.05 17.83
C ASN A 134 -1.69 6.73 19.27
N GLY A 135 -1.93 5.44 19.55
CA GLY A 135 -1.95 4.89 20.91
C GLY A 135 -3.23 5.05 21.72
N GLY A 136 -4.40 5.27 21.10
CA GLY A 136 -5.70 5.25 21.79
C GLY A 136 -5.97 6.42 22.75
N ASN A 137 -5.01 7.32 22.95
CA ASN A 137 -5.10 8.46 23.87
C ASN A 137 -5.83 9.68 23.27
N TYR A 138 -6.75 9.45 22.32
CA TYR A 138 -7.54 10.50 21.70
C TYR A 138 -8.94 10.02 21.37
N ARG A 139 -9.87 10.96 21.25
CA ARG A 139 -11.22 10.73 20.73
C ARG A 139 -11.54 11.74 19.64
N ILE A 140 -12.37 11.35 18.68
CA ILE A 140 -12.94 12.30 17.71
C ILE A 140 -13.97 13.14 18.48
N SER A 141 -13.69 14.43 18.66
CA SER A 141 -14.61 15.38 19.29
C SER A 141 -15.53 16.07 18.28
N SER A 142 -15.11 16.14 17.02
CA SER A 142 -15.93 16.70 15.93
C SER A 142 -15.57 16.07 14.59
N GLN A 143 -16.58 15.73 13.81
CA GLN A 143 -16.43 15.16 12.46
C GLN A 143 -16.46 16.25 11.39
N PHE A 144 -16.03 15.88 10.18
CA PHE A 144 -16.16 16.72 8.99
C PHE A 144 -17.64 16.95 8.63
N GLY A 145 -17.96 18.11 8.06
CA GLY A 145 -19.30 18.43 7.56
C GLY A 145 -20.09 19.43 8.41
N ASN A 146 -21.40 19.52 8.14
CA ASN A 146 -22.27 20.49 8.79
C ASN A 146 -22.47 20.17 10.28
N ARG A 147 -22.14 21.12 11.15
CA ARG A 147 -22.40 21.01 12.59
C ARG A 147 -22.89 22.32 13.17
N LYS A 148 -23.58 22.24 14.30
CA LYS A 148 -23.94 23.43 15.08
C LYS A 148 -22.67 24.03 15.69
N HIS A 149 -22.41 25.30 15.44
CA HIS A 149 -21.22 25.99 15.94
C HIS A 149 -21.30 26.12 17.47
N PRO A 150 -20.33 25.60 18.24
CA PRO A 150 -20.43 25.46 19.70
C PRO A 150 -20.57 26.80 20.43
N ILE A 151 -20.06 27.89 19.83
CA ILE A 151 -20.08 29.24 20.43
C ILE A 151 -21.25 30.10 19.90
N ARG A 152 -21.75 29.84 18.67
CA ARG A 152 -22.65 30.77 17.96
C ARG A 152 -24.02 30.18 17.63
N GLY A 153 -24.26 28.89 17.87
CA GLY A 153 -25.54 28.21 17.65
C GLY A 153 -25.97 28.05 16.18
N LYS A 154 -25.29 28.69 15.22
CA LYS A 154 -25.53 28.57 13.77
C LYS A 154 -24.87 27.33 13.18
N ILE A 155 -25.44 26.78 12.11
CA ILE A 155 -24.79 25.70 11.35
C ILE A 155 -23.52 26.27 10.70
N ALA A 156 -22.38 25.65 10.98
CA ALA A 156 -21.10 25.96 10.39
C ALA A 156 -20.50 24.68 9.79
N PHE A 157 -19.88 24.81 8.63
CA PHE A 157 -19.23 23.69 7.97
C PHE A 157 -17.84 23.45 8.57
N HIS A 158 -17.62 22.24 9.07
CA HIS A 158 -16.35 21.82 9.61
C HIS A 158 -15.49 21.18 8.52
N LYS A 159 -14.35 21.80 8.22
CA LYS A 159 -13.47 21.44 7.10
C LYS A 159 -12.52 20.26 7.37
N GLY A 160 -12.60 19.68 8.56
CA GLY A 160 -11.72 18.63 9.02
C GLY A 160 -12.33 17.81 10.16
N ILE A 161 -11.47 17.11 10.89
CA ILE A 161 -11.82 16.31 12.07
C ILE A 161 -11.05 16.87 13.26
N ASP A 162 -11.74 17.00 14.38
CA ASP A 162 -11.12 17.37 15.65
C ASP A 162 -10.82 16.11 16.46
N TYR A 163 -9.54 15.89 16.75
CA TYR A 163 -9.06 14.85 17.64
C TYR A 163 -8.70 15.47 19.00
N ALA A 164 -9.58 15.29 19.99
CA ALA A 164 -9.29 15.70 21.37
C ALA A 164 -8.24 14.76 21.97
N ALA A 165 -7.13 15.34 22.45
CA ALA A 165 -5.99 14.64 23.01
C ALA A 165 -5.25 15.52 24.02
N LYS A 166 -4.41 14.94 24.87
CA LYS A 166 -3.63 15.71 25.86
C LYS A 166 -2.68 16.69 25.16
N PRO A 167 -2.47 17.91 25.70
CA PRO A 167 -1.41 18.81 25.23
C PRO A 167 -0.06 18.08 25.13
N GLY A 168 0.72 18.40 24.09
CA GLY A 168 2.03 17.76 23.89
C GLY A 168 1.98 16.39 23.21
N THR A 169 0.80 15.81 22.94
CA THR A 169 0.69 14.54 22.20
C THR A 169 1.35 14.69 20.82
N PRO A 170 2.28 13.79 20.43
CA PRO A 170 2.94 13.86 19.12
C PRO A 170 1.94 13.75 17.96
N ILE A 171 2.09 14.62 16.98
CA ILE A 171 1.34 14.64 15.72
C ILE A 171 2.25 14.14 14.62
N PHE A 172 1.77 13.16 13.86
CA PHE A 172 2.51 12.53 12.78
C PHE A 172 2.05 13.04 11.41
N ALA A 173 2.98 13.16 10.46
CA ALA A 173 2.65 13.30 9.05
C ALA A 173 1.91 12.05 8.59
N THR A 174 0.67 12.23 8.12
CA THR A 174 -0.18 11.11 7.72
C THR A 174 0.28 10.46 6.41
N ALA A 175 1.06 11.16 5.59
CA ALA A 175 1.68 10.63 4.38
C ALA A 175 3.03 11.31 4.10
N GLU A 176 3.82 10.71 3.22
CA GLU A 176 5.04 11.37 2.72
C GLU A 176 4.70 12.64 1.93
N GLY A 177 5.52 13.67 2.06
CA GLY A 177 5.23 14.95 1.41
C GLY A 177 6.27 16.03 1.67
N ILE A 178 5.94 17.25 1.24
CA ILE A 178 6.74 18.45 1.43
C ILE A 178 5.93 19.47 2.22
N ILE A 179 6.53 20.08 3.23
CA ILE A 179 5.90 21.15 4.01
C ILE A 179 5.76 22.39 3.12
N GLU A 180 4.53 22.71 2.73
CA GLU A 180 4.18 23.93 1.98
C GLU A 180 3.97 25.14 2.89
N TYR A 181 3.61 24.90 4.15
CA TYR A 181 3.43 25.97 5.12
C TYR A 181 3.73 25.47 6.53
N ILE A 182 4.39 26.31 7.32
CA ILE A 182 4.59 26.12 8.76
C ILE A 182 4.62 27.50 9.42
N GLY A 183 3.76 27.74 10.42
CA GLY A 183 3.69 29.04 11.10
C GLY A 183 2.32 29.35 11.70
N ASN A 184 2.09 30.63 12.01
CA ASN A 184 0.82 31.11 12.57
C ASN A 184 -0.20 31.44 11.48
N ASN A 185 -1.37 30.81 11.52
CA ASN A 185 -2.45 30.98 10.57
C ASN A 185 -3.77 31.34 11.26
N ARG A 186 -3.91 32.61 11.64
CA ARG A 186 -5.16 33.22 12.17
C ARG A 186 -5.92 32.27 13.12
N GLY A 187 -7.14 31.87 12.75
CA GLY A 187 -8.02 31.02 13.54
C GLY A 187 -7.48 29.60 13.77
N TYR A 188 -6.64 29.07 12.88
CA TYR A 188 -5.99 27.78 13.06
C TYR A 188 -4.85 27.80 14.08
N GLY A 189 -4.40 28.99 14.53
CA GLY A 189 -3.26 29.10 15.43
C GLY A 189 -1.96 28.67 14.76
N LYS A 190 -1.11 27.93 15.47
CA LYS A 190 0.05 27.30 14.84
C LYS A 190 -0.42 26.18 13.92
N TYR A 191 0.10 26.18 12.71
CA TYR A 191 -0.44 25.43 11.60
C TYR A 191 0.66 24.88 10.69
N ILE A 192 0.50 23.62 10.24
CA ILE A 192 1.33 22.99 9.22
C ILE A 192 0.43 22.57 8.05
N LYS A 193 0.88 22.85 6.82
CA LYS A 193 0.32 22.26 5.59
C LYS A 193 1.38 21.45 4.88
N ILE A 194 1.04 20.21 4.54
CA ILE A 194 1.91 19.28 3.84
C ILE A 194 1.28 18.95 2.49
N LYS A 195 2.02 19.14 1.41
CA LYS A 195 1.63 18.68 0.08
C LYS A 195 2.13 17.28 -0.15
N HIS A 196 1.23 16.45 -0.63
CA HIS A 196 1.49 15.05 -0.97
C HIS A 196 1.41 14.87 -2.49
N LYS A 197 1.64 13.64 -2.93
CA LYS A 197 1.43 13.24 -4.32
C LYS A 197 -0.07 13.23 -4.66
N ASN A 198 -0.38 13.09 -5.96
CA ASN A 198 -1.73 12.86 -6.48
C ASN A 198 -2.76 13.93 -6.07
N GLY A 199 -2.34 15.20 -5.94
CA GLY A 199 -3.26 16.31 -5.68
C GLY A 199 -3.73 16.44 -4.23
N TYR A 200 -3.18 15.67 -3.30
CA TYR A 200 -3.52 15.75 -1.88
C TYR A 200 -2.69 16.76 -1.10
N SER A 201 -3.28 17.35 -0.07
CA SER A 201 -2.60 18.07 0.99
C SER A 201 -3.26 17.78 2.33
N THR A 202 -2.47 17.78 3.41
CA THR A 202 -2.99 17.64 4.77
C THR A 202 -2.64 18.84 5.61
N CYS A 203 -3.54 19.17 6.54
CA CYS A 203 -3.40 20.34 7.39
C CYS A 203 -3.53 19.95 8.86
N TYR A 204 -2.68 20.54 9.69
CA TYR A 204 -2.59 20.26 11.12
C TYR A 204 -2.62 21.60 11.86
N ALA A 205 -3.66 21.82 12.65
CA ALA A 205 -3.92 23.09 13.31
C ALA A 205 -3.98 22.96 14.84
N HIS A 206 -4.00 24.12 15.49
CA HIS A 206 -4.04 24.30 16.95
C HIS A 206 -2.83 23.71 17.69
N VAL A 207 -1.72 23.45 16.98
CA VAL A 207 -0.56 22.79 17.57
C VAL A 207 0.11 23.68 18.62
N SER A 208 0.75 23.08 19.63
CA SER A 208 1.47 23.82 20.69
C SER A 208 2.86 24.26 20.22
N GLY A 209 3.52 23.41 19.44
CA GLY A 209 4.82 23.63 18.84
C GLY A 209 5.08 22.69 17.67
N PHE A 210 6.10 23.01 16.88
CA PHE A 210 6.56 22.20 15.77
C PHE A 210 7.73 21.32 16.21
N SER A 211 7.92 20.18 15.55
CA SER A 211 9.15 19.39 15.73
C SER A 211 10.37 20.19 15.26
N SER A 212 11.53 19.99 15.88
CA SER A 212 12.79 20.66 15.50
C SER A 212 13.24 20.31 14.07
N ASP A 213 12.84 19.14 13.58
CA ASP A 213 13.31 18.59 12.31
C ASP A 213 12.49 19.07 11.11
N VAL A 214 11.48 19.90 11.34
CA VAL A 214 10.57 20.37 10.30
C VAL A 214 10.64 21.88 10.09
N LYS A 215 10.77 22.29 8.83
CA LYS A 215 10.72 23.68 8.37
C LYS A 215 10.05 23.76 7.00
N LEU A 216 9.78 24.97 6.53
CA LEU A 216 9.25 25.20 5.20
C LEU A 216 10.14 24.52 4.15
N GLY A 217 9.54 23.73 3.25
CA GLY A 217 10.26 22.97 2.23
C GLY A 217 10.86 21.63 2.70
N SER A 218 10.81 21.30 4.00
CA SER A 218 11.26 19.98 4.47
C SER A 218 10.45 18.86 3.83
N ARG A 219 11.15 17.80 3.38
CA ARG A 219 10.54 16.52 3.06
C ARG A 219 10.24 15.78 4.36
N VAL A 220 9.01 15.28 4.49
CA VAL A 220 8.60 14.45 5.61
C VAL A 220 8.24 13.05 5.13
N ARG A 221 8.50 12.06 5.98
CA ARG A 221 8.05 10.68 5.77
C ARG A 221 6.72 10.46 6.48
N GLN A 222 5.92 9.53 5.97
CA GLN A 222 4.75 9.06 6.69
C GLN A 222 5.16 8.56 8.09
N GLY A 223 4.41 8.93 9.14
CA GLY A 223 4.72 8.57 10.52
C GLY A 223 5.80 9.42 11.19
N GLN A 224 6.40 10.38 10.49
CA GLN A 224 7.34 11.32 11.10
C GLN A 224 6.60 12.30 12.02
N VAL A 225 7.15 12.55 13.22
CA VAL A 225 6.62 13.59 14.13
C VAL A 225 6.87 14.97 13.52
N ILE A 226 5.81 15.76 13.37
CA ILE A 226 5.86 17.09 12.76
C ILE A 226 5.49 18.20 13.75
N ALA A 227 4.68 17.90 14.76
CA ALA A 227 4.18 18.87 15.71
C ALA A 227 3.65 18.17 16.97
N TYR A 228 3.12 18.96 17.90
CA TYR A 228 2.53 18.47 19.13
C TYR A 228 1.16 19.11 19.37
N VAL A 229 0.19 18.34 19.87
CA VAL A 229 -1.16 18.82 20.17
C VAL A 229 -1.10 20.03 21.11
N GLY A 230 -1.96 21.01 20.85
CA GLY A 230 -2.07 22.23 21.64
C GLY A 230 -3.49 22.78 21.62
N SER A 231 -3.61 24.07 21.90
CA SER A 231 -4.87 24.82 21.87
C SER A 231 -4.65 26.24 21.35
N THR A 232 -3.76 26.41 20.36
CA THR A 232 -3.44 27.73 19.80
C THR A 232 -4.51 28.20 18.81
N GLY A 233 -4.66 29.51 18.63
CA GLY A 233 -5.70 30.08 17.75
C GLY A 233 -7.09 29.98 18.38
N VAL A 234 -8.10 29.75 17.56
CA VAL A 234 -9.49 29.62 18.01
C VAL A 234 -9.77 28.15 18.36
N ALA A 235 -9.49 27.79 19.60
CA ALA A 235 -9.70 26.45 20.14
C ALA A 235 -10.33 26.53 21.54
N THR A 236 -11.34 25.71 21.83
CA THR A 236 -12.01 25.68 23.15
C THR A 236 -11.28 24.79 24.16
N GLY A 237 -10.27 24.05 23.71
CA GLY A 237 -9.46 23.17 24.54
C GLY A 237 -8.47 22.38 23.68
N PRO A 238 -7.59 21.57 24.30
CA PRO A 238 -6.55 20.84 23.59
C PRO A 238 -7.09 19.81 22.59
N HIS A 239 -6.80 20.02 21.31
CA HIS A 239 -7.14 19.10 20.23
C HIS A 239 -6.28 19.35 19.00
N LEU A 240 -6.20 18.34 18.11
CA LEU A 240 -5.72 18.52 16.75
C LEU A 240 -6.92 18.72 15.84
N HIS A 241 -6.95 19.82 15.09
CA HIS A 241 -7.82 19.96 13.93
C HIS A 241 -7.07 19.50 12.68
N TYR A 242 -7.56 18.42 12.06
CA TYR A 242 -6.94 17.74 10.93
C TYR A 242 -7.81 17.85 9.68
N GLU A 243 -7.26 18.40 8.61
CA GLU A 243 -7.97 18.52 7.33
C GLU A 243 -7.24 17.74 6.25
N VAL A 244 -8.01 17.26 5.28
CA VAL A 244 -7.46 16.75 4.02
C VAL A 244 -8.08 17.53 2.87
N ILE A 245 -7.23 17.92 1.94
CA ILE A 245 -7.58 18.68 0.75
C ILE A 245 -7.21 17.80 -0.45
N TYR A 246 -8.15 17.59 -1.36
CA TYR A 246 -7.93 16.91 -2.65
C TYR A 246 -8.28 17.86 -3.78
N ASN A 247 -7.31 18.16 -4.66
CA ASN A 247 -7.45 19.09 -5.78
C ASN A 247 -8.11 20.43 -5.39
N GLY A 248 -7.66 20.98 -4.26
CA GLY A 248 -8.12 22.28 -3.74
C GLY A 248 -9.44 22.25 -2.96
N LYS A 249 -10.11 21.10 -2.82
CA LYS A 249 -11.35 20.96 -2.04
C LYS A 249 -11.12 20.19 -0.76
N HIS A 250 -11.67 20.67 0.36
CA HIS A 250 -11.69 19.92 1.61
C HIS A 250 -12.59 18.69 1.46
N VAL A 251 -12.11 17.53 1.90
CA VAL A 251 -12.81 16.25 1.83
C VAL A 251 -12.82 15.59 3.21
N ASP A 252 -13.81 14.74 3.47
CA ASP A 252 -13.91 14.04 4.75
C ASP A 252 -12.72 13.07 4.93
N PRO A 253 -11.81 13.33 5.90
CA PRO A 253 -10.66 12.46 6.12
C PRO A 253 -11.00 11.02 6.50
N LEU A 254 -12.21 10.72 6.98
CA LEU A 254 -12.65 9.35 7.27
C LEU A 254 -13.04 8.56 6.01
N THR A 255 -13.28 9.24 4.89
CA THR A 255 -13.79 8.63 3.65
C THR A 255 -12.73 8.44 2.57
N ILE A 256 -11.52 8.98 2.79
CA ILE A 256 -10.47 8.95 1.78
C ILE A 256 -9.98 7.52 1.63
N PRO A 257 -10.01 6.95 0.40
CA PRO A 257 -9.50 5.62 0.17
C PRO A 257 -8.02 5.59 0.55
N TYR A 258 -7.68 4.62 1.38
CA TYR A 258 -6.35 4.41 1.94
C TYR A 258 -5.30 3.98 0.88
N LYS A 259 -5.50 4.23 -0.42
CA LYS A 259 -4.75 3.62 -1.50
C LYS A 259 -4.09 4.69 -2.39
N SER A 260 -2.79 4.89 -2.25
CA SER A 260 -2.01 5.70 -3.20
C SER A 260 -1.26 4.73 -4.12
N GLU A 261 -1.52 4.80 -5.43
CA GLU A 261 -0.77 4.04 -6.43
C GLU A 261 0.68 4.54 -6.45
N MET A 262 1.62 3.75 -5.93
CA MET A 262 3.04 4.01 -6.14
C MET A 262 3.39 3.68 -7.60
N ARG A 263 4.02 4.61 -8.33
CA ARG A 263 4.47 4.38 -9.70
C ARG A 263 5.98 4.60 -9.83
N LEU A 264 6.66 3.69 -10.51
CA LEU A 264 8.09 3.78 -10.82
C LEU A 264 8.32 4.72 -12.01
N PHE A 265 9.41 5.49 -11.96
CA PHE A 265 9.79 6.44 -13.01
C PHE A 265 11.31 6.48 -13.17
N GLY A 266 11.77 7.07 -14.29
CA GLY A 266 13.18 7.38 -14.52
C GLY A 266 14.08 6.14 -14.50
N HIS A 267 15.19 6.23 -13.75
CA HIS A 267 16.16 5.14 -13.62
C HIS A 267 15.53 3.87 -13.04
N GLU A 268 14.73 4.00 -11.98
CA GLU A 268 14.07 2.86 -11.32
C GLU A 268 13.12 2.13 -12.28
N LEU A 269 12.37 2.86 -13.11
CA LEU A 269 11.51 2.24 -14.12
C LEU A 269 12.32 1.48 -15.18
N ARG A 270 13.48 2.02 -15.62
CA ARG A 270 14.34 1.31 -16.58
C ARG A 270 14.88 0.01 -15.99
N GLU A 271 15.39 0.04 -14.76
CA GLU A 271 15.85 -1.17 -14.07
C GLU A 271 14.73 -2.18 -13.88
N PHE A 272 13.54 -1.71 -13.49
CA PHE A 272 12.36 -2.55 -13.38
C PHE A 272 11.96 -3.19 -14.73
N LYS A 273 12.07 -2.47 -15.85
CA LYS A 273 11.80 -3.03 -17.19
C LYS A 273 12.81 -4.10 -17.59
N LEU A 274 14.09 -3.91 -17.28
CA LEU A 274 15.11 -4.94 -17.48
C LEU A 274 14.87 -6.17 -16.60
N PHE A 275 14.42 -5.95 -15.36
CA PHE A 275 14.01 -7.02 -14.47
C PHE A 275 12.81 -7.82 -15.03
N ILE A 276 11.76 -7.12 -15.50
CA ILE A 276 10.61 -7.78 -16.15
C ILE A 276 11.07 -8.61 -17.35
N SER A 277 11.93 -8.08 -18.24
CA SER A 277 12.41 -8.83 -19.41
C SER A 277 13.01 -10.18 -19.02
N LYS A 278 13.83 -10.23 -17.97
CA LYS A 278 14.44 -11.47 -17.47
C LYS A 278 13.41 -12.45 -16.91
N ILE A 279 12.39 -11.92 -16.22
CA ILE A 279 11.28 -12.74 -15.70
C ILE A 279 10.46 -13.29 -16.87
N ASP A 280 10.10 -12.46 -17.84
CA ASP A 280 9.31 -12.86 -19.02
C ASP A 280 10.04 -13.89 -19.89
N GLU A 281 11.36 -13.72 -20.10
CA GLU A 281 12.20 -14.72 -20.75
C GLU A 281 12.17 -16.06 -20.02
N THR A 282 12.21 -16.04 -18.69
CA THR A 282 12.09 -17.24 -17.85
C THR A 282 10.71 -17.87 -18.02
N LEU A 283 9.64 -17.09 -17.90
CA LEU A 283 8.25 -17.55 -18.05
C LEU A 283 8.01 -18.19 -19.43
N ASN A 284 8.52 -17.57 -20.49
CA ASN A 284 8.39 -18.08 -21.86
C ASN A 284 9.11 -19.42 -22.06
N ARG A 285 10.31 -19.57 -21.47
CA ARG A 285 11.07 -20.82 -21.52
C ARG A 285 10.36 -21.95 -20.78
N GLU A 286 9.90 -21.69 -19.56
CA GLU A 286 9.20 -22.71 -18.75
C GLU A 286 7.86 -23.09 -19.39
N SER A 287 7.08 -22.12 -19.89
CA SER A 287 5.79 -22.36 -20.57
C SER A 287 5.93 -23.11 -21.90
N SER A 288 7.07 -22.98 -22.60
CA SER A 288 7.33 -23.69 -23.86
C SER A 288 7.75 -25.14 -23.63
N SER A 289 8.31 -25.43 -22.47
CA SER A 289 8.73 -26.78 -22.06
C SER A 289 7.53 -27.69 -21.80
N ASP A 290 6.40 -27.11 -21.34
CA ASP A 290 5.13 -27.83 -21.12
C ASP A 290 4.45 -28.34 -22.40
N LYS A 291 4.73 -27.74 -23.56
CA LYS A 291 4.10 -28.09 -24.85
C LYS A 291 4.75 -29.28 -25.58
N LYS A 292 5.88 -29.81 -25.09
CA LYS A 292 6.64 -30.89 -25.73
C LYS A 292 6.43 -32.29 -25.11
N VAL A 293 5.46 -32.46 -24.20
CA VAL A 293 5.14 -33.75 -23.55
C VAL A 293 3.72 -34.20 -23.86
#